data_AF-A0A7W4YUG0-F1
#
_entry.id   AF-A0A7W4YUG0-F1
#
_cell.length_a   1.000
_cell.length_b   1.000
_cell.length_c   1.000
_cell.angle_alpha   90.00
_cell.angle_beta   90.00
_cell.angle_gamma   90.00
#
_symmetry.space_group_name_H-M   'P 1'
#
loop_
_entity.id
_entity.type
_entity.pdbx_description
1 polymer ?
#
loop_
_entity_poly.entity_id
_entity_poly.type
_entity_poly.pdbx_seq_one_letter_code
_entity_poly.pdbx_strand_id
1 'polypeptide(L)'
;MNADANSLKLRRKTRPAAAFAALTQASLARIDACLDQLQRRDDPEDLHQLRVALRHARAVVWAMGPALPRQERDRWKRDLRTLARATSAVRDWDVFLAETVGPAREREPLDTVLAAIADTARQRRDTAREAMLAALASYRDWPLPALHRDLAHLAHLAGRARGDSARLAPFARRRVRRGRKQLRALAKNARGGDPGAVHAQRIAGKRLRYVIEALAPVLPARYTRRLHRKLVKRQARLGRQVDGIVARRLMAECLAVQAMPDDAPPPLPGAS
;
A
#
# COMPACT_ATOMS: atom_id res chain seq x y z
N MET A 1 5.33 8.09 14.52
CA MET A 1 4.25 9.07 14.70
C MET A 1 4.49 10.14 13.66
N ASN A 2 3.70 10.21 12.58
CA ASN A 2 3.80 11.30 11.60
C ASN A 2 2.64 12.27 11.84
N ALA A 3 2.94 13.34 12.57
CA ALA A 3 2.20 14.58 12.48
C ALA A 3 2.49 15.23 11.11
N ASP A 4 1.63 16.15 10.69
CA ASP A 4 1.72 16.92 9.44
C ASP A 4 1.26 16.23 8.15
N ALA A 5 0.26 15.36 8.28
CA ALA A 5 -0.77 15.28 7.25
C ALA A 5 -1.77 16.42 7.51
N ASN A 6 -1.52 17.56 6.88
CA ASN A 6 -2.38 18.75 6.83
C ASN A 6 -3.85 18.33 6.94
N SER A 7 -4.46 18.66 8.08
CA SER A 7 -5.76 18.12 8.48
C SER A 7 -6.83 18.59 7.50
N LEU A 8 -7.03 17.84 6.43
CA LEU A 8 -8.20 17.94 5.57
C LEU A 8 -9.40 17.88 6.49
N LYS A 9 -10.02 19.04 6.75
CA LYS A 9 -11.19 19.18 7.64
C LYS A 9 -12.39 18.55 6.94
N LEU A 10 -12.38 17.22 6.84
CA LEU A 10 -13.51 16.43 6.38
C LEU A 10 -14.64 16.58 7.39
N ARG A 11 -15.63 17.40 7.05
CA ARG A 11 -16.81 17.60 7.89
C ARG A 11 -17.81 16.48 7.64
N ARG A 12 -18.58 16.13 8.68
CA ARG A 12 -19.61 15.08 8.59
C ARG A 12 -20.68 15.37 7.54
N LYS A 13 -20.94 16.67 7.30
CA LYS A 13 -21.91 17.20 6.33
C LYS A 13 -21.34 17.34 4.91
N THR A 14 -20.03 17.18 4.70
CA THR A 14 -19.41 17.25 3.38
C THR A 14 -20.05 16.20 2.45
N ARG A 15 -20.16 16.52 1.17
CA ARG A 15 -20.65 15.59 0.15
C ARG A 15 -19.57 14.57 -0.21
N PRO A 16 -19.91 13.29 -0.48
CA PRO A 16 -18.93 12.28 -0.89
C PRO A 16 -18.06 12.69 -2.08
N ALA A 17 -18.63 13.30 -3.13
CA ALA A 17 -17.85 13.74 -4.29
C ALA A 17 -16.82 14.83 -3.91
N ALA A 18 -17.23 15.83 -3.14
CA ALA A 18 -16.32 16.88 -2.65
C ALA A 18 -15.24 16.32 -1.71
N ALA A 19 -15.61 15.35 -0.85
CA ALA A 19 -14.67 14.67 0.02
C ALA A 19 -13.66 13.82 -0.77
N PHE A 20 -14.10 13.15 -1.84
CA PHE A 20 -13.20 12.46 -2.76
C PHE A 20 -12.21 13.43 -3.38
N ALA A 21 -12.70 14.53 -3.96
CA ALA A 21 -11.83 15.53 -4.59
C ALA A 21 -10.75 16.02 -3.61
N ALA A 22 -11.14 16.43 -2.41
CA ALA A 22 -10.20 16.94 -1.41
C ALA A 22 -9.17 15.88 -0.93
N LEU A 23 -9.62 14.66 -0.62
CA LEU A 23 -8.74 13.56 -0.19
C LEU A 23 -7.76 13.14 -1.28
N THR A 24 -8.24 13.09 -2.51
CA THR A 24 -7.46 12.66 -3.66
C THR A 24 -6.47 13.74 -4.08
N GLN A 25 -6.84 15.02 -4.01
CA GLN A 25 -5.94 16.15 -4.24
C GLN A 25 -4.73 16.12 -3.31
N ALA A 26 -4.96 15.96 -2.00
CA ALA A 26 -3.86 15.85 -1.05
C ALA A 26 -3.00 14.59 -1.30
N SER A 27 -3.62 13.50 -1.77
CA SER A 27 -2.88 12.27 -2.08
C SER A 27 -1.99 12.42 -3.32
N LEU A 28 -2.49 13.07 -4.39
CA LEU A 28 -1.71 13.35 -5.59
C LEU A 28 -0.58 14.34 -5.29
N ALA A 29 -0.86 15.44 -4.59
CA ALA A 29 0.17 16.41 -4.20
C ALA A 29 1.30 15.76 -3.38
N ARG A 30 0.98 14.80 -2.50
CA ARG A 30 1.99 14.03 -1.77
C ARG A 30 2.78 13.08 -2.68
N ILE A 31 2.11 12.46 -3.66
CA ILE A 31 2.80 11.62 -4.66
C ILE A 31 3.78 12.48 -5.46
N ASP A 32 3.37 13.66 -5.93
CA ASP A 32 4.21 14.58 -6.69
C ASP A 32 5.45 14.97 -5.88
N ALA A 33 5.25 15.41 -4.64
CA ALA A 33 6.36 15.78 -3.75
C ALA A 33 7.34 14.62 -3.52
N CYS A 34 6.84 13.39 -3.30
CA CYS A 34 7.70 12.22 -3.12
C CYS A 34 8.42 11.83 -4.42
N LEU A 35 7.78 11.98 -5.59
CA LEU A 35 8.43 11.74 -6.88
C LEU A 35 9.58 12.73 -7.12
N ASP A 36 9.43 13.99 -6.71
CA ASP A 36 10.48 14.99 -6.80
C ASP A 36 11.64 14.70 -5.85
N GLN A 37 11.36 14.22 -4.63
CA GLN A 37 12.39 13.81 -3.67
C GLN A 37 13.25 12.64 -4.20
N LEU A 38 12.60 11.62 -4.76
CA LEU A 38 13.28 10.42 -5.31
C LEU A 38 14.21 10.71 -6.50
N GLN A 39 14.03 11.85 -7.17
CA GLN A 39 14.95 12.29 -8.23
C GLN A 39 16.20 12.97 -7.67
N ARG A 40 16.11 13.60 -6.50
CA ARG A 40 17.20 14.39 -5.92
C ARG A 40 18.16 13.54 -5.08
N ARG A 41 17.65 12.50 -4.42
CA ARG A 41 18.44 11.64 -3.55
C ARG A 41 17.93 10.20 -3.58
N ASP A 42 18.79 9.31 -3.11
CA ASP A 42 18.51 7.88 -3.01
C ASP A 42 18.39 7.46 -1.55
N ASP A 43 17.29 7.85 -0.92
CA ASP A 43 16.97 7.51 0.46
C ASP A 43 15.82 6.48 0.51
N PRO A 44 16.01 5.30 1.14
CA PRO A 44 14.94 4.30 1.32
C PRO A 44 13.67 4.87 1.98
N GLU A 45 13.80 5.91 2.79
CA GLU A 45 12.66 6.58 3.42
C GLU A 45 11.83 7.39 2.41
N ASP A 46 12.44 8.00 1.40
CA ASP A 46 11.69 8.70 0.34
C ASP A 46 10.80 7.72 -0.45
N LEU A 47 11.35 6.54 -0.77
CA LEU A 47 10.59 5.47 -1.41
C LEU A 47 9.49 4.95 -0.49
N HIS A 48 9.78 4.83 0.82
CA HIS A 48 8.77 4.48 1.81
C HIS A 48 7.62 5.48 1.81
N GLN A 49 7.91 6.78 1.81
CA GLN A 49 6.93 7.85 1.81
C GLN A 49 6.09 7.88 0.53
N LEU A 50 6.68 7.68 -0.66
CA LEU A 50 5.94 7.51 -1.91
C LEU A 50 4.97 6.32 -1.80
N ARG A 51 5.43 5.18 -1.31
CA ARG A 51 4.59 3.97 -1.16
C ARG A 51 3.47 4.16 -0.14
N VAL A 52 3.69 4.95 0.91
CA VAL A 52 2.65 5.37 1.85
C VAL A 52 1.61 6.25 1.15
N ALA A 53 2.04 7.25 0.37
CA ALA A 53 1.16 8.13 -0.40
C ALA A 53 0.31 7.35 -1.41
N LEU A 54 0.92 6.43 -2.17
CA LEU A 54 0.22 5.58 -3.14
C LEU A 54 -0.80 4.65 -2.48
N ARG A 55 -0.43 4.07 -1.33
CA ARG A 55 -1.35 3.24 -0.54
C ARG A 55 -2.55 4.06 -0.07
N HIS A 56 -2.33 5.29 0.36
CA HIS A 56 -3.40 6.21 0.75
C HIS A 56 -4.27 6.61 -0.45
N ALA A 57 -3.69 6.98 -1.60
CA ALA A 57 -4.46 7.29 -2.81
C ALA A 57 -5.36 6.11 -3.23
N ARG A 58 -4.81 4.89 -3.24
CA ARG A 58 -5.58 3.66 -3.53
C ARG A 58 -6.65 3.38 -2.48
N ALA A 59 -6.39 3.73 -1.23
CA ALA A 59 -7.37 3.65 -0.14
C ALA A 59 -8.57 4.55 -0.42
N VAL A 60 -8.32 5.82 -0.78
CA VAL A 60 -9.34 6.81 -1.10
C VAL A 60 -10.17 6.37 -2.31
N VAL A 61 -9.52 5.96 -3.40
CA VAL A 61 -10.21 5.45 -4.61
C VAL A 61 -11.07 4.23 -4.29
N TRP A 62 -10.60 3.31 -3.44
CA TRP A 62 -11.40 2.16 -3.04
C TRP A 62 -12.59 2.54 -2.13
N ALA A 63 -12.36 3.47 -1.19
CA ALA A 63 -13.36 3.96 -0.25
C ALA A 63 -14.51 4.66 -0.96
N MET A 64 -14.13 5.59 -1.83
CA MET A 64 -15.02 6.53 -2.51
C MET A 64 -15.44 6.05 -3.89
N GLY A 65 -14.89 4.95 -4.39
CA GLY A 65 -15.19 4.42 -5.73
C GLY A 65 -16.67 4.25 -6.09
N PRO A 66 -17.62 3.98 -5.17
CA PRO A 66 -19.05 4.00 -5.50
C PRO A 66 -19.63 5.38 -5.83
N ALA A 67 -18.91 6.47 -5.54
CA ALA A 67 -19.29 7.84 -5.87
C ALA A 67 -18.61 8.35 -7.15
N LEU A 68 -17.84 7.50 -7.84
CA LEU A 68 -17.16 7.81 -9.09
C LEU A 68 -17.85 7.07 -10.24
N PRO A 69 -17.85 7.63 -11.46
CA PRO A 69 -18.24 6.86 -12.62
C PRO A 69 -17.23 5.71 -12.84
N ARG A 70 -17.74 4.63 -13.45
CA ARG A 70 -17.08 3.31 -13.44
C ARG A 70 -15.71 3.36 -14.14
N GLN A 71 -15.64 4.09 -15.26
CA GLN A 71 -14.47 4.17 -16.12
C GLN A 71 -13.31 4.88 -15.43
N GLU A 72 -13.56 6.03 -14.81
CA GLU A 72 -12.60 6.81 -14.03
C GLU A 72 -12.10 5.98 -12.86
N ARG A 73 -13.02 5.39 -12.08
CA ARG A 73 -12.66 4.53 -10.95
C ARG A 73 -11.70 3.41 -11.35
N ASP A 74 -11.96 2.76 -12.49
CA ASP A 74 -11.16 1.61 -12.92
C ASP A 74 -9.83 2.05 -13.55
N ARG A 75 -9.78 3.21 -14.23
CA ARG A 75 -8.53 3.89 -14.63
C ARG A 75 -7.67 4.23 -13.42
N TRP A 76 -8.20 4.97 -12.46
CA TRP A 76 -7.49 5.35 -11.22
C TRP A 76 -6.92 4.14 -10.45
N LYS A 77 -7.70 3.06 -10.35
CA LYS A 77 -7.21 1.81 -9.72
C LYS A 77 -6.05 1.19 -10.47
N ARG A 78 -6.09 1.21 -11.80
CA ARG A 78 -5.05 0.64 -12.67
C ARG A 78 -3.77 1.46 -12.53
N ASP A 79 -3.88 2.77 -12.74
CA ASP A 79 -2.75 3.69 -12.79
C ASP A 79 -1.97 3.72 -11.47
N LEU A 80 -2.68 3.92 -10.35
CA LEU A 80 -2.07 3.88 -9.02
C LEU A 80 -1.51 2.50 -8.66
N ARG A 81 -2.06 1.41 -9.22
CA ARG A 81 -1.52 0.05 -9.02
C ARG A 81 -0.25 -0.14 -9.83
N THR A 82 -0.18 0.37 -11.06
CA THR A 82 1.02 0.33 -11.91
C THR A 82 2.16 1.07 -11.22
N LEU A 83 1.90 2.30 -10.74
CA LEU A 83 2.91 3.07 -10.01
C LEU A 83 3.39 2.38 -8.73
N ALA A 84 2.46 1.82 -7.94
CA ALA A 84 2.83 1.06 -6.74
C ALA A 84 3.62 -0.22 -7.05
N ARG A 85 3.44 -0.80 -8.24
CA ARG A 85 4.18 -1.99 -8.67
C ARG A 85 5.61 -1.65 -9.10
N ALA A 86 5.79 -0.56 -9.84
CA ALA A 86 7.11 -0.09 -10.27
C ALA A 86 8.08 0.12 -9.08
N THR A 87 7.55 0.51 -7.92
CA THR A 87 8.34 0.73 -6.69
C THR A 87 8.55 -0.52 -5.83
N SER A 88 8.05 -1.70 -6.25
CA SER A 88 8.03 -2.87 -5.36
C SER A 88 9.38 -3.55 -5.24
N ALA A 89 10.09 -3.76 -6.35
CA ALA A 89 11.39 -4.45 -6.33
C ALA A 89 12.42 -3.72 -5.47
N VAL A 90 12.58 -2.40 -5.67
CA VAL A 90 13.50 -1.58 -4.85
C VAL A 90 13.15 -1.67 -3.38
N ARG A 91 11.86 -1.55 -3.01
CA ARG A 91 11.45 -1.64 -1.61
C ARG A 91 11.68 -3.02 -1.01
N ASP A 92 11.48 -4.08 -1.79
CA ASP A 92 11.70 -5.45 -1.33
C ASP A 92 13.21 -5.63 -1.00
N TRP A 93 14.11 -5.11 -1.84
CA TRP A 93 15.54 -5.10 -1.57
C TRP A 93 15.94 -4.19 -0.39
N ASP A 94 15.41 -2.97 -0.29
CA ASP A 94 15.69 -2.06 0.83
C ASP A 94 15.33 -2.72 2.18
N VAL A 95 14.18 -3.41 2.23
CA VAL A 95 13.73 -4.14 3.43
C VAL A 95 14.62 -5.35 3.68
N PHE A 96 14.98 -6.12 2.65
CA PHE A 96 15.87 -7.26 2.82
C PHE A 96 17.24 -6.86 3.36
N LEU A 97 17.83 -5.80 2.81
CA LEU A 97 19.10 -5.24 3.28
C LEU A 97 19.01 -4.76 4.74
N ALA A 98 17.96 -4.00 5.09
CA ALA A 98 17.83 -3.38 6.41
C ALA A 98 17.35 -4.34 7.51
N GLU A 99 16.41 -5.24 7.19
CA GLU A 99 15.71 -6.07 8.19
C GLU A 99 16.20 -7.53 8.21
N THR A 100 16.95 -7.98 7.19
CA THR A 100 17.48 -9.35 7.12
C THR A 100 19.01 -9.38 7.10
N VAL A 101 19.64 -8.78 6.10
CA VAL A 101 21.10 -8.86 5.90
C VAL A 101 21.86 -8.05 6.95
N GLY A 102 21.43 -6.82 7.24
CA GLY A 102 22.05 -5.94 8.24
C GLY A 102 22.18 -6.63 9.61
N PRO A 103 21.07 -7.08 10.22
CA PRO A 103 21.12 -7.78 11.51
C PRO A 103 21.90 -9.10 11.48
N ALA A 104 22.02 -9.78 10.34
CA ALA A 104 22.84 -10.98 10.21
C ALA A 104 24.34 -10.63 10.23
N ARG A 105 24.75 -9.59 9.49
CA ARG A 105 26.14 -9.11 9.48
C ARG A 105 26.59 -8.51 10.80
N GLU A 106 25.68 -7.92 11.57
CA GLU A 106 25.98 -7.45 12.93
C GLU A 106 26.30 -8.61 13.89
N ARG A 107 25.66 -9.77 13.70
CA ARG A 107 25.91 -10.97 14.51
C ARG A 107 27.15 -11.73 14.06
N GLU A 108 27.39 -11.79 12.76
CA GLU A 108 28.52 -12.51 12.15
C GLU A 108 29.34 -11.57 11.22
N PRO A 109 30.14 -10.64 11.78
CA PRO A 109 30.80 -9.60 10.98
C PRO A 109 31.89 -10.10 10.03
N LEU A 110 32.49 -11.25 10.34
CA LEU A 110 33.59 -11.86 9.58
C LEU A 110 33.13 -12.86 8.52
N ASP A 111 31.82 -13.12 8.42
CA ASP A 111 31.27 -14.06 7.44
C ASP A 111 31.33 -13.45 6.03
N THR A 112 32.18 -14.06 5.19
CA THR A 112 32.43 -13.63 3.81
C THR A 112 31.25 -13.92 2.88
N VAL A 113 30.44 -14.94 3.17
CA VAL A 113 29.23 -15.27 2.42
C VAL A 113 28.16 -14.21 2.66
N LEU A 114 27.95 -13.80 3.91
CA LEU A 114 27.02 -12.71 4.24
C LEU A 114 27.45 -11.37 3.64
N ALA A 115 28.76 -11.11 3.56
CA ALA A 115 29.29 -9.94 2.85
C ALA A 115 28.94 -9.99 1.35
N ALA A 116 29.22 -11.11 0.68
CA ALA A 116 28.93 -11.31 -0.75
C ALA A 116 27.42 -11.23 -1.06
N ILE A 117 26.56 -11.74 -0.17
CA ILE A 117 25.09 -11.60 -0.29
C ILE A 117 24.69 -10.12 -0.21
N ALA A 118 25.30 -9.35 0.70
CA ALA A 118 25.00 -7.93 0.84
C ALA A 118 25.40 -7.12 -0.40
N ASP A 119 26.58 -7.42 -0.98
CA ASP A 119 27.03 -6.81 -2.23
C ASP A 119 26.10 -7.15 -3.40
N THR A 120 25.77 -8.43 -3.56
CA THR A 120 24.82 -8.89 -4.59
C THR A 120 23.46 -8.22 -4.44
N ALA A 121 22.94 -8.14 -3.22
CA ALA A 121 21.66 -7.50 -2.94
C ALA A 121 21.67 -5.99 -3.25
N ARG A 122 22.77 -5.28 -2.95
CA ARG A 122 22.94 -3.87 -3.33
C ARG A 122 22.92 -3.69 -4.86
N GLN A 123 23.69 -4.51 -5.59
CA GLN A 123 23.71 -4.44 -7.05
C GLN A 123 22.33 -4.68 -7.67
N ARG A 124 21.61 -5.71 -7.19
CA ARG A 124 20.23 -6.00 -7.65
C ARG A 124 19.26 -4.86 -7.33
N ARG A 125 19.43 -4.24 -6.16
CA ARG A 125 18.64 -3.09 -5.73
C ARG A 125 18.88 -1.90 -6.65
N ASP A 126 20.11 -1.65 -7.06
CA ASP A 126 20.47 -0.54 -7.95
C ASP A 126 19.94 -0.75 -9.37
N THR A 127 20.05 -1.97 -9.92
CA THR A 127 19.38 -2.32 -11.20
C THR A 127 17.86 -2.15 -11.11
N ALA A 128 17.24 -2.58 -10.00
CA ALA A 128 15.81 -2.39 -9.78
C ALA A 128 15.45 -0.89 -9.68
N ARG A 129 16.37 -0.07 -9.16
CA ARG A 129 16.19 1.37 -9.02
C ARG A 129 16.22 2.07 -10.38
N GLU A 130 17.13 1.71 -11.27
CA GLU A 130 17.16 2.21 -12.64
C GLU A 130 15.84 1.91 -13.36
N ALA A 131 15.38 0.66 -13.30
CA ALA A 131 14.09 0.26 -13.88
C ALA A 131 12.90 1.02 -13.24
N MET A 132 12.94 1.23 -11.92
CA MET A 132 11.94 2.04 -11.23
C MET A 132 11.96 3.48 -11.75
N LEU A 133 13.11 4.14 -11.80
CA LEU A 133 13.21 5.53 -12.27
C LEU A 133 12.72 5.69 -13.71
N ALA A 134 13.06 4.77 -14.60
CA ALA A 134 12.55 4.77 -15.97
C ALA A 134 11.01 4.69 -16.00
N ALA A 135 10.42 3.78 -15.22
CA ALA A 135 8.97 3.67 -15.10
C ALA A 135 8.32 4.91 -14.46
N LEU A 136 8.97 5.54 -13.48
CA LEU A 136 8.51 6.78 -12.85
C LEU A 136 8.57 7.97 -13.80
N ALA A 137 9.59 8.04 -14.66
CA ALA A 137 9.71 9.05 -15.70
C ALA A 137 8.53 8.95 -16.68
N SER A 138 8.26 7.77 -17.21
CA SER A 138 7.07 7.55 -18.06
C SER A 138 5.77 7.93 -17.34
N TYR A 139 5.67 7.66 -16.04
CA TYR A 139 4.49 8.00 -15.23
C TYR A 139 4.22 9.51 -15.14
N ARG A 140 5.29 10.33 -15.15
CA ARG A 140 5.17 11.81 -15.14
C ARG A 140 4.53 12.33 -16.43
N ASP A 141 4.80 11.69 -17.56
CA ASP A 141 4.16 12.04 -18.84
C ASP A 141 2.74 11.47 -18.90
N TRP A 142 2.58 10.21 -18.52
CA TRP A 142 1.30 9.53 -18.44
C TRP A 142 1.35 8.37 -17.45
N PRO A 143 0.37 8.22 -16.53
CA PRO A 143 -0.95 8.85 -16.48
C PRO A 143 -1.08 9.99 -15.46
N LEU A 144 0.01 10.45 -14.81
CA LEU A 144 -0.10 11.43 -13.72
C LEU A 144 -0.86 12.71 -14.13
N PRO A 145 -0.56 13.38 -15.27
CA PRO A 145 -1.31 14.56 -15.70
C PRO A 145 -2.80 14.26 -15.98
N ALA A 146 -3.11 13.04 -16.43
CA ALA A 146 -4.48 12.60 -16.64
C ALA A 146 -5.24 12.44 -15.32
N LEU A 147 -4.61 11.92 -14.28
CA LEU A 147 -5.20 11.85 -12.94
C LEU A 147 -5.49 13.25 -12.37
N HIS A 148 -4.60 14.23 -12.58
CA HIS A 148 -4.85 15.62 -12.20
C HIS A 148 -6.03 16.23 -12.96
N ARG A 149 -6.10 16.02 -14.28
CA ARG A 149 -7.21 16.49 -15.12
C ARG A 149 -8.55 15.87 -14.71
N ASP A 150 -8.58 14.56 -14.49
CA ASP A 150 -9.75 13.83 -13.97
C ASP A 150 -10.22 14.42 -12.65
N LEU A 151 -9.28 14.67 -11.74
CA LEU A 151 -9.57 15.20 -10.42
C LEU A 151 -10.15 16.61 -10.51
N ALA A 152 -9.57 17.48 -11.35
CA ALA A 152 -10.07 18.83 -11.58
C ALA A 152 -11.50 18.81 -12.13
N HIS A 153 -11.77 17.93 -13.10
CA HIS A 153 -13.12 17.75 -13.64
C HIS A 153 -14.12 17.26 -12.58
N LEU A 154 -13.76 16.25 -11.78
CA LEU A 154 -14.59 15.72 -10.70
C LEU A 154 -14.83 16.76 -9.59
N ALA A 155 -13.84 17.58 -9.26
CA ALA A 155 -13.95 18.67 -8.30
C ALA A 155 -14.93 19.75 -8.80
N HIS A 156 -14.83 20.14 -10.08
CA HIS A 156 -15.75 21.08 -10.70
C HIS A 156 -17.20 20.57 -10.69
N LEU A 157 -17.44 19.31 -11.08
CA LEU A 157 -18.76 18.69 -11.01
C LEU A 157 -19.32 18.65 -9.57
N ALA A 158 -18.46 18.33 -8.59
CA ALA A 158 -18.86 18.29 -7.19
C ALA A 158 -19.28 19.66 -6.64
N GLY A 159 -18.65 20.74 -7.12
CA GLY A 159 -19.01 22.12 -6.79
C GLY A 159 -20.35 22.58 -7.38
N ARG A 160 -20.69 22.10 -8.59
CA ARG A 160 -21.92 22.51 -9.29
C ARG A 160 -23.18 21.76 -8.88
N ALA A 161 -23.06 20.58 -8.27
CA ALA A 161 -24.22 19.80 -7.86
C ALA A 161 -25.13 20.64 -6.92
N ARG A 162 -26.42 20.80 -7.22
CA ARG A 162 -27.41 21.45 -6.32
C ARG A 162 -28.33 20.39 -5.72
N GLY A 163 -28.76 20.55 -4.46
CA GLY A 163 -29.72 19.63 -3.77
C GLY A 163 -29.21 18.95 -2.49
N ASP A 164 -30.12 18.34 -1.72
CA ASP A 164 -29.85 17.61 -0.45
C ASP A 164 -29.18 16.25 -0.72
N SER A 165 -27.97 16.30 -1.25
CA SER A 165 -27.18 15.12 -1.59
C SER A 165 -26.74 14.35 -0.33
N ALA A 166 -26.53 13.04 -0.47
CA ALA A 166 -26.04 12.17 0.59
C ALA A 166 -24.86 12.77 1.39
N ARG A 167 -24.92 12.68 2.73
CA ARG A 167 -23.87 13.16 3.64
C ARG A 167 -22.72 12.15 3.76
N LEU A 168 -21.49 12.63 3.94
CA LEU A 168 -20.29 11.79 4.04
C LEU A 168 -20.34 10.82 5.24
N ALA A 169 -20.85 11.24 6.40
CA ALA A 169 -20.91 10.38 7.58
C ALA A 169 -21.75 9.09 7.39
N PRO A 170 -23.02 9.13 6.93
CA PRO A 170 -23.78 7.92 6.65
C PRO A 170 -23.16 7.10 5.51
N PHE A 171 -22.59 7.74 4.49
CA PHE A 171 -21.84 7.05 3.44
C PHE A 171 -20.67 6.24 4.02
N ALA A 172 -19.80 6.87 4.81
CA ALA A 172 -18.64 6.24 5.44
C ALA A 172 -19.04 5.04 6.30
N ARG A 173 -20.11 5.18 7.10
CA ARG A 173 -20.66 4.06 7.90
C ARG A 173 -21.12 2.89 7.03
N ARG A 174 -21.81 3.14 5.93
CA ARG A 174 -22.23 2.09 4.97
C ARG A 174 -21.02 1.37 4.36
N ARG A 175 -19.98 2.12 3.97
CA ARG A 175 -18.73 1.54 3.41
C ARG A 175 -18.05 0.61 4.41
N VAL A 176 -17.87 1.03 5.65
CA VAL A 176 -17.28 0.19 6.72
C VAL A 176 -18.14 -1.06 6.97
N ARG A 177 -19.46 -0.93 7.05
CA ARG A 177 -20.37 -2.07 7.25
C ARG A 177 -20.25 -3.10 6.13
N ARG A 178 -20.25 -2.65 4.87
CA ARG A 178 -20.10 -3.52 3.69
C ARG A 178 -18.74 -4.21 3.68
N GLY A 179 -17.65 -3.47 3.91
CA GLY A 179 -16.30 -4.04 3.99
C GLY A 179 -16.16 -5.08 5.11
N ARG A 180 -16.78 -4.85 6.28
CA ARG A 180 -16.84 -5.84 7.36
C ARG A 180 -17.64 -7.09 7.00
N LYS A 181 -18.77 -6.95 6.30
CA LYS A 181 -19.56 -8.11 5.83
C LYS A 181 -18.74 -8.95 4.87
N GLN A 182 -18.10 -8.32 3.89
CA GLN A 182 -17.24 -8.99 2.91
C GLN A 182 -16.04 -9.68 3.57
N LEU A 183 -15.33 -9.00 4.47
CA LEU A 183 -14.19 -9.59 5.18
C LEU A 183 -14.60 -10.82 6.00
N ARG A 184 -15.78 -10.80 6.64
CA ARG A 184 -16.28 -11.96 7.39
C ARG A 184 -16.63 -13.14 6.50
N ALA A 185 -17.21 -12.90 5.33
CA ALA A 185 -17.49 -13.96 4.36
C ALA A 185 -16.18 -14.60 3.87
N LEU A 186 -15.22 -13.79 3.42
CA LEU A 186 -13.92 -14.28 2.96
C LEU A 186 -13.14 -14.99 4.07
N ALA A 187 -13.25 -14.52 5.32
CA ALA A 187 -12.60 -15.17 6.45
C ALA A 187 -13.23 -16.50 6.87
N LYS A 188 -14.48 -16.78 6.48
CA LYS A 188 -15.06 -18.12 6.61
C LYS A 188 -14.47 -19.05 5.56
N ASN A 189 -14.39 -18.59 4.31
CA ASN A 189 -13.85 -19.38 3.20
C ASN A 189 -12.36 -19.71 3.40
N ALA A 190 -11.59 -18.78 3.97
CA ALA A 190 -10.16 -18.97 4.24
C ALA A 190 -9.85 -19.94 5.40
N ARG A 191 -10.85 -20.46 6.13
CA ARG A 191 -10.61 -21.38 7.26
C ARG A 191 -9.99 -22.69 6.84
N GLY A 192 -10.25 -23.13 5.60
CA GLY A 192 -9.69 -24.36 5.03
C GLY A 192 -8.25 -24.23 4.57
N GLY A 193 -7.58 -23.10 4.79
CA GLY A 193 -6.17 -22.92 4.44
C GLY A 193 -5.89 -22.62 2.96
N ASP A 194 -6.90 -22.67 2.08
CA ASP A 194 -6.74 -22.37 0.64
C ASP A 194 -5.97 -21.04 0.43
N PRO A 195 -4.80 -21.08 -0.24
CA PRO A 195 -3.97 -19.90 -0.47
C PRO A 195 -4.72 -18.76 -1.15
N GLY A 196 -5.60 -19.08 -2.11
CA GLY A 196 -6.42 -18.11 -2.83
C GLY A 196 -7.40 -17.37 -1.91
N ALA A 197 -8.13 -18.11 -1.08
CA ALA A 197 -9.08 -17.59 -0.09
C ALA A 197 -8.38 -16.78 1.00
N VAL A 198 -7.23 -17.25 1.50
CA VAL A 198 -6.39 -16.51 2.47
C VAL A 198 -5.92 -15.19 1.87
N HIS A 199 -5.46 -15.21 0.61
CA HIS A 199 -5.05 -14.02 -0.10
C HIS A 199 -6.21 -13.02 -0.29
N ALA A 200 -7.38 -13.50 -0.67
CA ALA A 200 -8.59 -12.69 -0.83
C ALA A 200 -9.03 -12.05 0.50
N GLN A 201 -9.02 -12.81 1.60
CA GLN A 201 -9.25 -12.31 2.96
C GLN A 201 -8.27 -11.18 3.30
N ARG A 202 -6.97 -11.37 3.01
CA ARG A 202 -5.92 -10.38 3.28
C ARG A 202 -6.18 -9.08 2.50
N ILE A 203 -6.50 -9.16 1.21
CA ILE A 203 -6.86 -8.01 0.38
C ILE A 203 -8.06 -7.27 1.00
N ALA A 204 -9.12 -7.99 1.37
CA ALA A 204 -10.32 -7.39 1.96
C ALA A 204 -10.03 -6.72 3.31
N GLY A 205 -9.16 -7.30 4.13
CA GLY A 205 -8.71 -6.72 5.38
C GLY A 205 -7.97 -5.39 5.15
N LYS A 206 -7.02 -5.37 4.19
CA LYS A 206 -6.26 -4.16 3.82
C LYS A 206 -7.21 -3.05 3.36
N ARG A 207 -8.11 -3.38 2.45
CA ARG A 207 -9.16 -2.48 1.97
C ARG A 207 -10.00 -1.89 3.11
N LEU A 208 -10.47 -2.72 4.04
CA LEU A 208 -11.27 -2.23 5.17
C LEU A 208 -10.48 -1.28 6.08
N ARG A 209 -9.21 -1.60 6.39
CA ARG A 209 -8.34 -0.71 7.17
C ARG A 209 -8.22 0.66 6.47
N TYR A 210 -7.96 0.63 5.17
CA TYR A 210 -7.81 1.81 4.32
C TYR A 210 -9.05 2.70 4.26
N VAL A 211 -10.27 2.13 4.19
CA VAL A 211 -11.50 2.94 4.33
C VAL A 211 -11.58 3.62 5.69
N ILE A 212 -11.18 2.93 6.76
CA ILE A 212 -11.27 3.49 8.11
C ILE A 212 -10.28 4.64 8.27
N GLU A 213 -9.06 4.49 7.74
CA GLU A 213 -8.02 5.53 7.77
C GLU A 213 -8.45 6.76 6.97
N ALA A 214 -8.85 6.58 5.71
CA ALA A 214 -9.24 7.68 4.82
C ALA A 214 -10.48 8.46 5.31
N LEU A 215 -11.40 7.80 6.02
CA LEU A 215 -12.65 8.40 6.51
C LEU A 215 -12.64 8.59 8.04
N ALA A 216 -11.48 8.49 8.69
CA ALA A 216 -11.37 8.57 10.14
C ALA A 216 -12.05 9.82 10.75
N PRO A 217 -11.92 11.04 10.18
CA PRO A 217 -12.53 12.25 10.76
C PRO A 217 -14.06 12.22 10.86
N VAL A 218 -14.74 11.42 10.04
CA VAL A 218 -16.21 11.33 9.98
C VAL A 218 -16.77 10.03 10.54
N LEU A 219 -15.90 9.10 10.92
CA LEU A 219 -16.29 7.80 11.47
C LEU A 219 -16.38 7.85 13.00
N PRO A 220 -17.36 7.15 13.61
CA PRO A 220 -17.40 6.95 15.05
C PRO A 220 -16.14 6.25 15.60
N ALA A 221 -15.73 6.62 16.82
CA ALA A 221 -14.51 6.13 17.48
C ALA A 221 -14.39 4.59 17.55
N ARG A 222 -15.52 3.88 17.64
CA ARG A 222 -15.52 2.40 17.60
C ARG A 222 -14.89 1.81 16.33
N TYR A 223 -14.96 2.51 15.20
CA TYR A 223 -14.33 2.07 13.97
C TYR A 223 -12.85 2.45 13.92
N THR A 224 -12.53 3.70 14.26
CA THR A 224 -11.15 4.24 14.16
C THR A 224 -10.24 3.76 15.29
N ARG A 225 -10.78 3.38 16.45
CA ARG A 225 -9.99 2.81 17.57
C ARG A 225 -10.10 1.29 17.62
N ARG A 226 -11.28 0.75 17.90
CA ARG A 226 -11.42 -0.70 18.19
C ARG A 226 -11.27 -1.58 16.96
N LEU A 227 -11.96 -1.26 15.87
CA LEU A 227 -11.90 -2.05 14.63
C LEU A 227 -10.55 -1.89 13.92
N HIS A 228 -10.06 -0.66 13.78
CA HIS A 228 -8.75 -0.38 13.17
C HIS A 228 -7.63 -1.15 13.90
N ARG A 229 -7.52 -1.04 15.23
CA ARG A 229 -6.51 -1.79 16.01
C ARG A 229 -6.57 -3.29 15.76
N LYS A 230 -7.78 -3.88 15.72
CA LYS A 230 -7.95 -5.31 15.41
C LYS A 230 -7.46 -5.68 14.00
N LEU A 231 -7.72 -4.83 13.01
CA LEU A 231 -7.26 -5.04 11.64
C LEU A 231 -5.74 -4.93 11.54
N VAL A 232 -5.15 -3.90 12.16
CA VAL A 232 -3.69 -3.71 12.21
C VAL A 232 -3.01 -4.91 12.87
N LYS A 233 -3.46 -5.35 14.05
CA LYS A 233 -2.86 -6.49 14.76
C LYS A 233 -2.91 -7.78 13.93
N ARG A 234 -4.04 -8.05 13.26
CA ARG A 234 -4.17 -9.22 12.37
C ARG A 234 -3.26 -9.12 11.14
N GLN A 235 -3.15 -7.93 10.55
CA GLN A 235 -2.30 -7.71 9.38
C GLN A 235 -0.82 -7.74 9.71
N ALA A 236 -0.40 -7.27 10.88
CA ALA A 236 0.99 -7.33 11.31
C ALA A 236 1.48 -8.79 11.43
N ARG A 237 0.63 -9.68 11.96
CA ARG A 237 0.95 -11.12 12.03
C ARG A 237 1.13 -11.75 10.65
N LEU A 238 0.22 -11.43 9.70
CA LEU A 238 0.31 -11.90 8.32
C LEU A 238 1.42 -11.21 7.51
N GLY A 239 1.82 -10.00 7.91
CA GLY A 239 2.90 -9.23 7.28
C GLY A 239 4.21 -9.98 7.41
N ARG A 240 4.61 -10.31 8.65
CA ARG A 240 5.86 -11.02 8.95
C ARG A 240 6.03 -12.33 8.17
N GLN A 241 4.96 -13.08 7.94
CA GLN A 241 5.03 -14.29 7.13
C GLN A 241 5.37 -13.97 5.68
N VAL A 242 4.70 -12.98 5.08
CA VAL A 242 4.98 -12.55 3.70
C VAL A 242 6.37 -11.94 3.59
N ASP A 243 6.78 -11.14 4.58
CA ASP A 243 8.11 -10.51 4.59
C ASP A 243 9.20 -11.58 4.66
N GLY A 244 9.01 -12.65 5.46
CA GLY A 244 9.90 -13.81 5.49
C GLY A 244 9.92 -14.63 4.20
N ILE A 245 8.78 -14.81 3.53
CA ILE A 245 8.71 -15.44 2.19
C ILE A 245 9.52 -14.64 1.17
N VAL A 246 9.33 -13.31 1.16
CA VAL A 246 10.07 -12.42 0.26
C VAL A 246 11.57 -12.46 0.58
N ALA A 247 11.95 -12.39 1.85
CA ALA A 247 13.36 -12.47 2.26
C ALA A 247 14.02 -13.78 1.82
N ARG A 248 13.34 -14.93 1.97
CA ARG A 248 13.85 -16.22 1.47
C ARG A 248 14.00 -16.24 -0.05
N ARG A 249 13.04 -15.71 -0.80
CA ARG A 249 13.12 -15.60 -2.26
C ARG A 249 14.33 -14.76 -2.68
N LEU A 250 14.50 -13.58 -2.08
CA LEU A 250 15.61 -12.68 -2.38
C LEU A 250 16.97 -13.29 -1.98
N MET A 251 17.02 -14.00 -0.86
CA MET A 251 18.21 -14.77 -0.46
C MET A 251 18.57 -15.83 -1.52
N ALA A 252 17.59 -16.59 -2.01
CA ALA A 252 17.80 -17.58 -3.06
C ALA A 252 18.25 -16.93 -4.39
N GLU A 253 17.69 -15.76 -4.74
CA GLU A 253 18.12 -14.96 -5.88
C GLU A 253 19.60 -14.50 -5.75
N CYS A 254 20.05 -14.13 -4.55
CA CYS A 254 21.45 -13.79 -4.29
C CYS A 254 22.38 -15.00 -4.41
N LEU A 255 21.94 -16.17 -3.96
CA LEU A 255 22.72 -17.42 -3.99
C LEU A 255 22.66 -18.13 -5.36
N ALA A 256 21.85 -17.63 -6.31
CA ALA A 256 21.56 -18.28 -7.58
C ALA A 256 21.00 -19.71 -7.44
N VAL A 257 20.25 -19.97 -6.37
CA VAL A 257 19.61 -21.27 -6.10
C VAL A 257 18.10 -21.13 -6.31
N GLN A 258 17.42 -22.21 -6.70
CA GLN A 258 15.96 -22.22 -6.70
C GLN A 258 15.43 -22.01 -5.27
N ALA A 259 14.50 -21.07 -5.10
CA ALA A 259 13.82 -20.89 -3.82
C ALA A 259 13.07 -22.18 -3.45
N MET A 260 13.36 -22.74 -2.27
CA MET A 260 12.61 -23.86 -1.70
C MET A 260 11.10 -23.56 -1.73
N PRO A 261 10.25 -24.54 -2.08
CA PRO A 261 8.81 -24.34 -2.06
C PRO A 261 8.35 -23.92 -0.66
N ASP A 262 7.45 -22.92 -0.60
CA ASP A 262 6.97 -22.29 0.64
C ASP A 262 6.27 -23.26 1.63
N ASP A 263 6.02 -24.51 1.21
CA ASP A 263 5.38 -25.58 1.99
C ASP A 263 6.36 -26.56 2.65
N ALA A 264 7.68 -26.39 2.49
CA ALA A 264 8.63 -27.24 3.19
C ALA A 264 8.65 -26.91 4.70
N PRO A 265 8.33 -27.86 5.60
CA PRO A 265 8.48 -27.64 7.03
C PRO A 265 9.95 -27.29 7.33
N PRO A 266 10.22 -26.41 8.33
CA PRO A 266 11.59 -26.12 8.72
C PRO A 266 12.31 -27.44 9.05
N PRO A 267 13.58 -27.61 8.63
CA PRO A 267 14.34 -28.79 9.03
C PRO A 267 14.33 -28.87 10.55
N LEU A 268 14.03 -30.06 11.07
CA LEU A 268 14.08 -30.31 12.50
C LEU A 268 15.50 -30.01 12.99
N PRO A 269 15.67 -29.30 14.12
CA PRO A 269 17.00 -29.10 14.69
C PRO A 269 17.58 -30.48 15.05
N GLY A 270 18.65 -30.89 14.36
CA GLY A 270 19.43 -32.08 14.71
C GLY A 270 19.47 -33.23 13.70
N ALA A 271 19.22 -33.03 12.41
CA ALA A 271 19.64 -34.02 11.41
C ALA A 271 21.02 -33.61 10.87
N SER A 272 22.07 -34.15 11.49
CA SER A 272 23.40 -34.28 10.89
C SER A 272 23.36 -35.24 9.70
#